data_AF-A0A656JLS0-F1
#
_entry.id   AF-A0A656JLS0-F1
#
_cell.length_a   1.000
_cell.length_b   1.000
_cell.length_c   1.000
_cell.angle_alpha   90.00
_cell.angle_beta   90.00
_cell.angle_gamma   90.00
#
_symmetry.space_group_name_H-M   'P 1'
#
loop_
_entity.id
_entity.type
_entity.pdbx_description
1 polymer ?
#
loop_
_entity_poly.entity_id
_entity_poly.type
_entity_poly.pdbx_seq_one_letter_code
_entity_poly.pdbx_strand_id
1 'polypeptide(L)'
;MSTWRDSLLPASFRGVGFFIEKAVVPVGRKGQLHEYPQRDEPYFESLGKQAQVHTLTAFIVGRDCFEQRDNLLQALEKDGAGELVHPWLGRMQVQVGQCSVTHTLTEGGMVRLDLVFYPANPLKFPVSTLNTRRQLL
;
A
#
# COMPACT_ATOMS: atom_id res chain seq x y z
N MET A 1 31.72 -11.78 1.55
CA MET A 1 30.53 -12.63 1.38
C MET A 1 29.32 -11.73 1.57
N SER A 2 28.72 -11.24 0.48
CA SER A 2 27.52 -10.41 0.59
C SER A 2 26.35 -11.31 0.96
N THR A 3 25.86 -11.14 2.18
CA THR A 3 24.71 -11.87 2.69
C THR A 3 23.48 -11.34 1.97
N TRP A 4 22.45 -12.16 1.73
CA TRP A 4 21.17 -11.68 1.19
C TRP A 4 20.55 -10.55 2.03
N ARG A 5 20.97 -10.40 3.30
CA ARG A 5 20.67 -9.28 4.21
C ARG A 5 21.27 -7.95 3.75
N ASP A 6 22.45 -7.96 3.13
CA ASP A 6 23.12 -6.78 2.57
C ASP A 6 22.47 -6.30 1.26
N SER A 7 21.69 -7.18 0.62
CA SER A 7 20.89 -6.86 -0.58
C SER A 7 19.47 -6.38 -0.28
N LEU A 8 19.11 -6.23 1.00
CA LEU A 8 17.86 -5.57 1.39
C LEU A 8 17.98 -4.08 1.03
N LEU A 9 17.49 -3.73 -0.16
CA LEU A 9 17.36 -2.34 -0.58
C LEU A 9 16.60 -1.57 0.52
N PRO A 10 17.15 -0.45 1.02
CA PRO A 10 16.49 0.32 2.07
C PRO A 10 15.17 0.86 1.52
N ALA A 11 14.06 0.48 2.15
CA ALA A 11 12.78 1.10 1.87
C ALA A 11 12.75 2.47 2.55
N SER A 12 12.02 3.42 2.01
CA SER A 12 11.78 4.68 2.71
C SER A 12 10.38 5.20 2.49
N PHE A 13 9.85 5.87 3.50
CA PHE A 13 8.57 6.55 3.40
C PHE A 13 8.75 7.98 3.86
N ARG A 14 8.45 8.94 2.98
CA ARG A 14 8.66 10.38 3.22
C ARG A 14 10.08 10.72 3.74
N GLY A 15 11.09 9.98 3.26
CA GLY A 15 12.49 10.14 3.66
C GLY A 15 12.91 9.37 4.91
N VAL A 16 11.98 8.72 5.63
CA VAL A 16 12.32 7.85 6.77
C VAL A 16 12.60 6.44 6.26
N GLY A 17 13.83 5.97 6.44
CA GLY A 17 14.24 4.62 6.04
C GLY A 17 13.67 3.53 6.94
N PHE A 18 13.35 2.37 6.38
CA PHE A 18 12.98 1.15 7.12
C PHE A 18 13.27 -0.09 6.26
N PHE A 19 13.21 -1.27 6.87
CA PHE A 19 13.38 -2.54 6.15
C PHE A 19 12.03 -3.19 5.92
N ILE A 20 11.83 -3.79 4.73
CA ILE A 20 10.63 -4.55 4.41
C ILE A 20 10.97 -6.04 4.48
N GLU A 21 10.23 -6.76 5.32
CA GLU A 21 10.29 -8.22 5.41
C GLU A 21 9.37 -8.85 4.37
N LYS A 22 8.17 -8.30 4.21
CA LYS A 22 7.13 -8.86 3.34
C LYS A 22 6.33 -7.76 2.68
N ALA A 23 6.04 -7.91 1.40
CA ALA A 23 5.12 -7.05 0.67
C ALA A 23 4.05 -7.90 -0.03
N VAL A 24 2.79 -7.59 0.23
CA VAL A 24 1.64 -8.24 -0.40
C VAL A 24 0.88 -7.20 -1.19
N VAL A 25 0.74 -7.45 -2.49
CA VAL A 25 0.01 -6.56 -3.40
C VAL A 25 -1.00 -7.40 -4.17
N PRO A 26 -2.31 -7.19 -3.96
CA PRO A 26 -3.33 -7.87 -4.72
C PRO A 26 -3.27 -7.37 -6.17
N VAL A 27 -2.96 -8.29 -7.07
CA VAL A 27 -2.97 -8.06 -8.52
C VAL A 27 -4.18 -8.73 -9.14
N GLY A 28 -4.78 -8.10 -10.14
CA GLY A 28 -5.90 -8.67 -10.90
C GLY A 28 -7.04 -7.70 -11.15
N ARG A 29 -8.19 -8.27 -11.47
CA ARG A 29 -9.45 -7.56 -11.69
C ARG A 29 -10.47 -7.98 -10.64
N LYS A 30 -11.25 -7.02 -10.17
CA LYS A 30 -12.43 -7.32 -9.38
C LYS A 30 -13.43 -7.98 -10.31
N GLY A 31 -14.05 -9.05 -9.87
CA GLY A 31 -15.18 -9.61 -10.59
C GLY A 31 -16.09 -10.39 -9.67
N GLN A 32 -17.31 -10.58 -10.13
CA GLN A 32 -18.34 -11.33 -9.45
C GLN A 32 -18.53 -12.65 -10.20
N LEU A 33 -18.35 -13.75 -9.47
CA LEU A 33 -18.66 -15.07 -9.99
C LEU A 33 -20.15 -15.33 -9.76
N HIS A 34 -20.89 -15.52 -10.85
CA HIS A 34 -22.29 -15.91 -10.82
C HIS A 34 -22.38 -17.40 -11.10
N GLU A 35 -22.84 -18.14 -10.10
CA GLU A 35 -23.11 -19.57 -10.19
C GLU A 35 -24.63 -19.76 -10.24
N TYR A 36 -25.10 -20.47 -11.26
CA TYR A 36 -26.54 -20.71 -11.48
C TYR A 36 -26.83 -22.20 -11.22
N PRO A 37 -27.86 -22.54 -10.43
CA PRO A 37 -28.29 -23.93 -10.27
C PRO A 37 -28.63 -24.57 -11.62
N GLN A 38 -28.22 -25.84 -11.82
CA GLN A 38 -28.38 -26.62 -13.07
C GLN A 38 -27.55 -26.16 -14.27
N ARG A 39 -26.56 -25.27 -14.08
CA ARG A 39 -25.61 -24.89 -15.13
C ARG A 39 -24.20 -25.23 -14.68
N ASP A 40 -23.51 -26.05 -15.48
CA ASP A 40 -22.14 -26.47 -15.16
C ASP A 40 -21.10 -25.36 -15.41
N GLU A 41 -21.46 -24.34 -16.19
CA GLU A 41 -20.56 -23.22 -16.53
C GLU A 41 -20.87 -21.96 -15.70
N PRO A 42 -19.96 -21.53 -14.82
CA PRO A 42 -20.09 -20.29 -14.07
C PRO A 42 -19.76 -19.07 -14.94
N TYR A 43 -20.42 -17.94 -14.70
CA TYR A 43 -20.18 -16.69 -15.41
C TYR A 43 -19.40 -15.71 -14.53
N PHE A 44 -18.27 -15.20 -15.01
CA PHE A 44 -17.46 -14.21 -14.29
C PHE A 44 -17.64 -12.82 -14.89
N GLU A 45 -18.34 -11.93 -14.18
CA GLU A 45 -18.47 -10.54 -14.56
C GLU A 45 -17.29 -9.72 -14.02
N SER A 46 -16.51 -9.08 -14.89
CA SER A 46 -15.39 -8.23 -14.44
C SER A 46 -15.87 -6.82 -14.08
N LEU A 47 -15.82 -6.50 -12.79
CA LEU A 47 -16.23 -5.22 -12.20
C LEU A 47 -15.09 -4.17 -12.17
N GLY A 48 -14.06 -4.34 -13.00
CA GLY A 48 -12.95 -3.40 -13.14
C GLY A 48 -11.65 -3.83 -12.45
N LYS A 49 -10.74 -2.87 -12.25
CA LYS A 49 -9.40 -3.14 -11.71
C LYS A 49 -9.48 -3.37 -10.19
N GLN A 50 -8.81 -4.42 -9.70
CA GLN A 50 -8.67 -4.64 -8.26
C GLN A 50 -7.98 -3.43 -7.60
N ALA A 51 -8.45 -3.02 -6.43
CA ALA A 51 -7.76 -2.01 -5.64
C ALA A 51 -6.38 -2.55 -5.24
N GLN A 52 -5.31 -1.88 -5.64
CA GLN A 52 -3.94 -2.29 -5.34
C GLN A 52 -3.57 -1.85 -3.92
N VAL A 53 -4.17 -2.48 -2.91
CA VAL A 53 -3.85 -2.22 -1.51
C VAL A 53 -2.52 -2.90 -1.17
N HIS A 54 -1.48 -2.12 -0.91
CA HIS A 54 -0.16 -2.65 -0.60
C HIS A 54 -0.06 -2.89 0.91
N THR A 55 -0.04 -4.15 1.33
CA THR A 55 0.21 -4.52 2.73
C THR A 55 1.69 -4.85 2.89
N LEU A 56 2.40 -4.07 3.69
CA LEU A 56 3.82 -4.22 3.94
C LEU A 56 4.05 -4.58 5.41
N THR A 57 4.81 -5.65 5.65
CA THR A 57 5.39 -5.92 6.96
C THR A 57 6.82 -5.44 6.93
N ALA A 58 7.09 -4.43 7.74
CA ALA A 58 8.35 -3.74 7.88
C ALA A 58 8.94 -3.94 9.27
N PHE A 59 10.24 -3.73 9.40
CA PHE A 59 10.90 -3.70 10.69
C PHE A 59 11.98 -2.63 10.72
N ILE A 60 12.22 -2.13 11.92
CA ILE A 60 13.30 -1.21 12.25
C ILE A 60 14.21 -1.93 13.24
N VAL A 61 15.51 -1.93 12.95
CA VAL A 61 16.55 -2.52 13.79
C VAL A 61 17.71 -1.53 13.91
N GLY A 62 18.19 -1.31 15.12
CA GLY A 62 19.28 -0.37 15.37
C GLY A 62 19.26 0.19 16.79
N ARG A 63 20.32 0.93 17.16
CA ARG A 63 20.37 1.67 18.43
C ARG A 63 19.34 2.80 18.49
N ASP A 64 19.06 3.40 17.33
CA ASP A 64 18.14 4.54 17.20
C ASP A 64 16.73 4.09 16.75
N CYS A 65 16.38 2.82 17.01
CA CYS A 65 15.13 2.23 16.54
C CYS A 65 13.88 2.97 17.06
N PHE A 66 13.94 3.52 18.27
CA PHE A 66 12.85 4.30 18.85
C PHE A 66 12.67 5.65 18.15
N GLU A 67 13.75 6.39 17.87
CA GLU A 67 13.67 7.66 17.15
C GLU A 67 13.21 7.46 15.71
N GLN A 68 13.73 6.43 15.03
CA GLN A 68 13.34 6.12 13.66
C GLN A 68 11.89 5.67 13.57
N ARG A 69 11.40 4.91 14.57
CA ARG A 69 9.98 4.57 14.72
C ARG A 69 9.13 5.83 14.89
N ASP A 70 9.51 6.73 15.79
CA ASP A 70 8.71 7.93 16.07
C ASP A 70 8.67 8.86 14.85
N ASN A 71 9.78 9.01 14.13
CA ASN A 71 9.82 9.71 12.86
C ASN A 71 8.92 9.06 11.80
N LEU A 72 8.91 7.73 11.72
CA LEU A 72 8.06 6.99 10.80
C LEU A 72 6.57 7.13 11.17
N LEU A 73 6.22 7.05 12.45
CA LEU A 73 4.87 7.28 12.96
C LEU A 73 4.39 8.70 12.62
N GLN A 74 5.19 9.72 12.89
CA GLN A 74 4.88 11.10 12.51
C GLN A 74 4.73 11.25 10.99
N ALA A 75 5.54 10.53 10.20
CA ALA A 75 5.41 10.53 8.75
C ALA A 75 4.11 9.86 8.30
N LEU A 76 3.65 8.81 8.97
CA LEU A 76 2.40 8.10 8.68
C LEU A 76 1.15 8.90 9.09
N GLU A 77 1.22 9.62 10.21
CA GLU A 77 0.12 10.46 10.72
C GLU A 77 -0.10 11.75 9.93
N LYS A 78 0.92 12.22 9.20
CA LYS A 78 0.79 13.41 8.36
C LYS A 78 -0.23 13.19 7.24
N ASP A 79 -1.17 14.12 7.12
CA ASP A 79 -2.17 14.12 6.06
C ASP A 79 -1.56 14.12 4.64
N GLY A 80 -2.30 13.54 3.70
CA GLY A 80 -1.98 13.56 2.28
C GLY A 80 -1.18 12.36 1.78
N ALA A 81 -0.95 12.33 0.45
CA ALA A 81 -0.13 11.30 -0.17
C ALA A 81 1.34 11.42 0.29
N GLY A 82 1.99 10.28 0.47
CA GLY A 82 3.40 10.17 0.78
C GLY A 82 4.13 9.38 -0.29
N GLU A 83 5.38 9.76 -0.54
CA GLU A 83 6.25 8.99 -1.40
C GLU A 83 6.76 7.77 -0.62
N LEU A 84 6.45 6.59 -1.14
CA LEU A 84 6.95 5.31 -0.69
C LEU A 84 7.99 4.81 -1.71
N VAL A 85 9.21 4.64 -1.26
CA VAL A 85 10.27 3.95 -1.99
C VAL A 85 10.24 2.49 -1.56
N HIS A 86 9.69 1.66 -2.45
CA HIS A 86 9.60 0.23 -2.27
C HIS A 86 10.80 -0.45 -2.98
N PRO A 87 11.47 -1.43 -2.35
CA PRO A 87 12.66 -2.08 -2.91
C PRO A 87 12.38 -2.83 -4.22
N TRP A 88 11.26 -3.56 -4.31
CA TRP A 88 10.86 -4.28 -5.53
C TRP A 88 10.02 -3.48 -6.54
N LEU A 89 9.11 -2.62 -6.07
CA LEU A 89 8.19 -1.86 -6.93
C LEU A 89 8.72 -0.48 -7.35
N GLY A 90 9.80 -0.01 -6.73
CA GLY A 90 10.34 1.33 -6.93
C GLY A 90 9.58 2.41 -6.15
N ARG A 91 9.72 3.66 -6.59
CA ARG A 91 9.09 4.84 -5.98
C ARG A 91 7.63 4.99 -6.43
N MET A 92 6.73 5.23 -5.47
CA MET A 92 5.31 5.42 -5.76
C MET A 92 4.64 6.37 -4.75
N GLN A 93 3.58 7.04 -5.19
CA GLN A 93 2.74 7.87 -4.32
C GLN A 93 1.62 7.03 -3.74
N VAL A 94 1.58 6.95 -2.42
CA VAL A 94 0.60 6.15 -1.67
C VAL A 94 -0.05 6.98 -0.58
N GLN A 95 -1.30 6.66 -0.28
CA GLN A 95 -1.97 7.15 0.92
C GLN A 95 -1.81 6.13 2.03
N VAL A 96 -1.55 6.62 3.23
CA VAL A 96 -1.38 5.78 4.41
C VAL A 96 -2.74 5.30 4.89
N GLY A 97 -2.82 4.01 5.13
CA GLY A 97 -3.98 3.33 5.69
C GLY A 97 -3.80 2.99 7.17
N GLN A 98 -4.45 1.90 7.58
CA GLN A 98 -4.25 1.35 8.91
C GLN A 98 -2.80 0.89 9.07
N CYS A 99 -2.17 1.35 10.14
CA CYS A 99 -0.80 0.99 10.49
C CYS A 99 -0.80 0.47 11.93
N SER A 100 -0.11 -0.64 12.18
CA SER A 100 0.05 -1.21 13.52
C SER A 100 1.52 -1.40 13.85
N VAL A 101 1.91 -0.97 15.04
CA VAL A 101 3.26 -1.17 15.56
C VAL A 101 3.23 -2.26 16.62
N THR A 102 4.12 -3.23 16.48
CA THR A 102 4.28 -4.31 17.46
C THR A 102 5.65 -4.19 18.11
N HIS A 103 5.65 -4.10 19.45
CA HIS A 103 6.86 -4.15 20.27
C HIS A 103 6.90 -5.47 21.02
N THR A 104 7.96 -6.25 20.79
CA THR A 104 8.20 -7.50 21.50
C THR A 104 9.43 -7.33 22.40
N LEU A 105 9.26 -7.52 23.71
CA LEU A 105 10.37 -7.42 24.68
C LEU A 105 11.49 -8.45 24.39
N THR A 106 11.11 -9.61 23.84
CA THR A 106 12.03 -10.71 23.52
C THR A 106 12.95 -10.41 22.32
N GLU A 107 12.56 -9.51 21.43
CA GLU A 107 13.31 -9.20 20.20
C GLU A 107 14.39 -8.10 20.42
N GLY A 108 14.53 -7.57 21.63
CA GLY A 108 15.75 -6.91 22.12
C GLY A 108 16.33 -5.80 21.24
N GLY A 109 15.49 -5.04 20.53
CA GLY A 109 15.93 -3.97 19.62
C GLY A 109 15.33 -3.99 18.22
N MET A 110 14.29 -4.81 17.98
CA MET A 110 13.49 -4.80 16.76
C MET A 110 12.09 -4.23 17.01
N VAL A 111 11.62 -3.38 16.11
CA VAL A 111 10.24 -2.89 16.05
C VAL A 111 9.62 -3.39 14.75
N ARG A 112 8.54 -4.17 14.83
CA ARG A 112 7.79 -4.61 13.66
C ARG A 112 6.62 -3.66 13.40
N LEU A 113 6.40 -3.35 12.12
CA LEU A 113 5.41 -2.41 11.63
C LEU A 113 4.62 -3.11 10.53
N ASP A 114 3.31 -3.22 10.69
CA ASP A 114 2.43 -3.62 9.59
C ASP A 114 1.76 -2.37 9.05
N LEU A 115 2.04 -2.08 7.78
CA LEU A 115 1.65 -0.86 7.10
C LEU A 115 0.73 -1.22 5.93
N VAL A 116 -0.43 -0.58 5.88
CA VAL A 116 -1.33 -0.69 4.73
C VAL A 116 -1.25 0.61 3.94
N PHE A 117 -0.90 0.51 2.67
CA PHE A 117 -0.81 1.63 1.75
C PHE A 117 -1.83 1.49 0.63
N TYR A 118 -2.57 2.57 0.37
CA TYR A 118 -3.50 2.67 -0.73
C TYR A 118 -2.86 3.44 -1.88
N PRO A 119 -3.15 3.09 -3.15
CA PRO A 119 -2.63 3.86 -4.26
C PRO A 119 -3.29 5.24 -4.22
N ALA A 120 -2.48 6.31 -4.28
CA ALA A 120 -2.99 7.69 -4.27
C ALA A 120 -3.66 8.09 -5.60
N ASN A 121 -4.30 7.12 -6.27
CA ASN A 121 -4.96 7.34 -7.55
C ASN A 121 -6.10 8.35 -7.31
N PRO A 122 -6.10 9.52 -7.98
CA PRO A 122 -7.17 10.47 -7.80
C PRO A 122 -8.48 9.80 -8.20
N LEU A 123 -9.49 9.91 -7.33
CA LEU A 123 -10.88 9.65 -7.69
C LEU A 123 -11.17 10.47 -8.95
N LYS A 124 -11.29 9.80 -10.09
CA LYS A 124 -11.94 10.41 -11.26
C LYS A 124 -13.43 10.51 -10.90
N PHE A 125 -13.79 11.54 -10.16
CA PHE A 125 -15.19 11.89 -9.98
C PHE A 125 -15.79 12.08 -11.39
N PRO A 126 -16.99 11.56 -11.67
CA PRO A 126 -17.67 11.89 -12.91
C PRO A 126 -17.87 13.41 -12.92
N VAL A 127 -17.11 14.10 -13.76
CA VAL A 127 -17.38 15.50 -14.06
C VAL A 127 -18.73 15.54 -14.77
N SER A 128 -19.67 16.31 -14.23
CA SER A 128 -20.97 16.52 -14.88
C SER A 128 -20.72 17.24 -16.20
N THR A 129 -20.70 16.50 -17.32
CA THR A 129 -20.75 17.09 -18.64
C THR A 129 -22.11 17.78 -18.79
N LEU A 130 -22.12 19.11 -18.88
CA LEU A 130 -23.34 19.87 -19.16
C LEU A 130 -23.93 19.39 -20.49
N ASN A 131 -25.18 18.92 -20.46
CA ASN A 131 -25.89 18.46 -21.65
C ASN A 131 -25.95 19.56 -22.72
N THR A 132 -25.35 19.30 -23.88
CA THR A 132 -25.31 20.18 -25.07
C THR A 132 -26.67 20.34 -25.78
N ARG A 133 -27.79 20.38 -25.04
CA ARG A 133 -29.15 20.51 -25.62
C ARG A 133 -29.60 21.97 -25.81
N ARG A 134 -28.78 22.96 -25.44
CA ARG A 134 -29.16 24.37 -25.49
C ARG A 134 -28.33 25.18 -26.49
N GLN A 135 -28.30 24.73 -27.73
CA GLN A 135 -27.71 25.48 -28.84
C GLN A 135 -28.60 25.44 -30.09
N LEU A 136 -29.89 25.72 -29.90
CA LEU A 136 -30.79 26.19 -30.96
C LEU A 136 -31.67 27.28 -30.36
N LEU A 137 -31.23 28.53 -30.54
CA LEU A 137 -32.06 29.73 -30.62
C LEU A 137 -31.62 30.45 -31.88
#